data_AF-A0A7V8QRP5-F1
#
_entry.id   AF-A0A7V8QRP5-F1
#
_cell.length_a   1.000
_cell.length_b   1.000
_cell.length_c   1.000
_cell.angle_alpha   90.00
_cell.angle_beta   90.00
_cell.angle_gamma   90.00
#
_symmetry.space_group_name_H-M   'P 1'
#
loop_
_entity.id
_entity.type
_entity.pdbx_description
1 polymer ?
#
loop_
_entity_poly.entity_id
_entity_poly.type
_entity_poly.pdbx_seq_one_letter_code
_entity_poly.pdbx_strand_id
1 'polypeptide(L)'
;MKITAIEIKFGMIIEHKNDYWNVLKTQHVKPGKGGAFNQVELKSLTKGTKLNERFRSSETVEKAELEEKKFNFLYLDEENCHFMNNKDFEQISVPKSLTEEKYKLLKENLEVTISFMEE
;
A
#
# COMPACT_ATOMS: atom_id res chain seq x y z
N MET A 1 -9.99 5.27 8.42
CA MET A 1 -10.45 4.45 9.57
C MET A 1 -9.37 4.49 10.65
N LYS A 2 -9.68 4.96 11.87
CA LYS A 2 -8.69 4.99 12.95
C LYS A 2 -8.39 3.59 13.47
N ILE A 3 -7.11 3.23 13.48
CA ILE A 3 -6.59 2.02 14.11
C ILE A 3 -5.55 2.39 15.17
N THR A 4 -5.31 1.51 16.12
CA THR A 4 -4.23 1.70 17.09
C THR A 4 -2.88 1.38 16.45
N ALA A 5 -1.81 2.01 16.93
CA ALA A 5 -0.45 1.81 16.45
C ALA A 5 0.03 0.35 16.51
N ILE A 6 -0.52 -0.45 17.43
CA ILE A 6 -0.22 -1.89 17.56
C ILE A 6 -0.83 -2.70 16.41
N GLU A 7 -1.96 -2.24 15.84
CA GLU A 7 -2.68 -2.93 14.79
C GLU A 7 -2.08 -2.71 13.39
N ILE A 8 -1.07 -1.83 13.28
CA ILE A 8 -0.33 -1.62 12.04
C ILE A 8 0.36 -2.92 11.63
N LYS A 9 0.07 -3.38 10.41
CA LYS A 9 0.65 -4.59 9.80
C LYS A 9 1.36 -4.26 8.50
N PHE A 10 2.27 -5.15 8.11
CA PHE A 10 2.91 -5.14 6.81
C PHE A 10 1.87 -5.03 5.67
N GLY A 11 2.14 -4.19 4.68
CA GLY A 11 1.30 -3.97 3.51
C GLY A 11 0.07 -3.08 3.76
N MET A 12 -0.18 -2.64 5.00
CA MET A 12 -1.20 -1.63 5.25
C MET A 12 -0.76 -0.28 4.69
N ILE A 13 -1.73 0.53 4.26
CA ILE A 13 -1.50 1.93 3.95
C ILE A 13 -2.09 2.77 5.07
N ILE A 14 -1.26 3.67 5.61
CA ILE A 14 -1.64 4.58 6.68
C ILE A 14 -1.39 6.02 6.27
N GLU A 15 -2.25 6.93 6.74
CA GLU A 15 -2.05 8.36 6.61
C GLU A 15 -1.23 8.88 7.80
N HIS A 16 -0.11 9.52 7.51
CA HIS A 16 0.77 10.09 8.53
C HIS A 16 1.53 11.27 7.96
N LYS A 17 1.64 12.38 8.73
CA LYS A 17 2.37 13.59 8.30
C LYS A 17 1.91 14.12 6.93
N ASN A 18 0.60 14.12 6.68
CA ASN A 18 -0.04 14.57 5.43
C ASN A 18 0.46 13.83 4.17
N ASP A 19 0.70 12.53 4.30
CA ASP A 19 1.09 11.66 3.20
C ASP A 19 0.58 10.23 3.47
N TYR A 20 0.44 9.44 2.40
CA TYR A 20 0.06 8.04 2.46
C TYR A 20 1.29 7.15 2.42
N TRP A 21 1.39 6.25 3.39
CA TRP A 21 2.56 5.43 3.60
C TRP A 21 2.20 3.95 3.54
N ASN A 22 2.87 3.22 2.66
CA ASN A 22 2.85 1.76 2.68
C ASN A 22 3.80 1.24 3.76
N VAL A 23 3.29 0.34 4.60
CA VAL A 23 4.04 -0.27 5.70
C VAL A 23 4.93 -1.39 5.17
N LEU A 24 6.24 -1.16 5.18
CA LEU A 24 7.25 -2.11 4.73
C LEU A 24 7.68 -3.08 5.82
N LYS A 25 7.58 -2.70 7.10
CA LYS A 25 7.96 -3.56 8.22
C LYS A 25 7.39 -3.02 9.51
N THR A 26 7.06 -3.92 10.44
CA THR A 26 6.62 -3.56 11.79
C THR A 26 7.40 -4.38 12.82
N GLN A 27 7.69 -3.77 13.96
CA GLN A 27 8.37 -4.41 15.07
C GLN A 27 7.81 -3.88 16.39
N HIS A 28 7.10 -4.75 17.11
CA HIS A 28 6.64 -4.43 18.45
C HIS A 28 7.79 -4.58 19.46
N VAL A 29 8.11 -3.50 20.18
CA VAL A 29 9.22 -3.46 21.14
C VAL A 29 8.68 -3.15 22.53
N LYS A 30 9.03 -4.00 23.50
CA LYS A 30 8.76 -3.81 24.93
C LYS A 30 10.09 -3.66 25.68
N PRO A 31 10.58 -2.43 25.92
CA PRO A 31 11.84 -2.23 26.60
C PRO A 31 11.72 -2.59 28.09
N GLY A 32 12.82 -3.05 28.72
CA GLY A 32 12.85 -3.34 30.15
C GLY A 32 12.62 -2.11 31.05
N LYS A 33 12.80 -0.91 30.52
CA LYS A 33 12.44 0.38 31.12
C LYS A 33 11.86 1.30 30.05
N GLY A 34 10.64 1.77 30.22
CA GLY A 34 9.91 2.64 29.26
C GLY A 34 8.61 2.01 28.74
N GLY A 35 7.83 2.80 28.01
CA GLY A 35 6.58 2.33 27.39
C GLY A 35 6.85 1.48 26.16
N ALA A 36 5.93 0.54 25.87
CA ALA A 36 5.95 -0.23 24.63
C ALA A 36 5.67 0.67 23.41
N PHE A 37 6.30 0.34 22.28
CA PHE A 37 6.10 1.04 21.01
C PHE A 37 6.18 0.07 19.83
N ASN A 38 5.57 0.44 18.72
CA ASN A 38 5.71 -0.23 17.43
C ASN A 38 6.67 0.59 16.56
N GLN A 39 7.80 0.00 16.18
CA GLN A 39 8.72 0.59 15.22
C GLN A 39 8.32 0.16 13.82
N VAL A 40 8.02 1.14 12.97
CA VAL A 40 7.43 0.90 11.64
C VAL A 40 8.32 1.54 10.57
N GLU A 41 8.68 0.74 9.57
CA GLU A 41 9.35 1.23 8.36
C GLU A 41 8.28 1.49 7.30
N LEU A 42 8.27 2.71 6.76
CA LEU A 42 7.24 3.25 5.89
C LEU A 42 7.86 3.67 4.55
N LYS A 43 7.11 3.51 3.46
CA LYS A 43 7.43 4.07 2.13
C LYS A 43 6.29 4.97 1.67
N SER A 44 6.61 6.23 1.38
CA SER A 44 5.64 7.20 0.87
C SER A 44 5.17 6.77 -0.52
N LEU A 45 3.86 6.81 -0.73
CA LEU A 45 3.24 6.54 -2.03
C LEU A 45 3.30 7.75 -2.96
N THR A 46 3.34 8.97 -2.42
CA THR A 46 3.39 10.20 -3.24
C THR A 46 4.82 10.61 -3.58
N LYS A 47 5.76 10.50 -2.63
CA LYS A 47 7.14 10.98 -2.75
C LYS A 47 8.16 9.86 -2.96
N GLY A 48 7.80 8.59 -2.72
CA GLY A 48 8.71 7.45 -2.81
C GLY A 48 9.79 7.37 -1.71
N THR A 49 9.82 8.33 -0.77
CA THR A 49 10.78 8.38 0.34
C THR A 49 10.49 7.33 1.39
N LYS A 50 11.52 6.86 2.10
CA LYS A 50 11.37 5.97 3.25
C LYS A 50 11.40 6.75 4.57
N LEU A 51 10.59 6.32 5.54
CA LEU A 51 10.52 6.90 6.88
C LEU A 51 10.53 5.77 7.92
N ASN A 52 11.33 5.92 8.97
CA ASN A 52 11.32 5.03 10.13
C ASN A 52 10.69 5.76 11.30
N GLU A 53 9.49 5.34 11.70
CA GLU A 53 8.70 6.00 12.73
C GLU A 53 8.47 5.07 13.92
N ARG A 54 8.38 5.65 15.12
CA ARG A 54 8.05 4.91 16.35
C ARG A 54 6.71 5.40 16.85
N PHE A 55 5.71 4.53 16.76
CA PHE A 55 4.39 4.80 17.29
C PHE A 55 4.25 4.21 18.69
N ARG A 56 3.80 5.02 19.66
CA ARG A 56 3.52 4.50 21.00
C ARG A 56 2.31 3.58 20.95
N SER A 57 2.26 2.59 21.83
CA SER A 57 1.13 1.63 21.86
C SER A 57 -0.26 2.25 22.01
N SER A 58 -0.35 3.45 22.60
CA SER A 58 -1.60 4.19 22.81
C SER A 58 -1.95 5.15 21.66
N GLU A 59 -1.06 5.36 20.70
CA GLU A 59 -1.31 6.25 19.57
C GLU A 59 -2.26 5.58 18.57
N THR A 60 -3.03 6.42 17.88
CA THR A 60 -3.88 6.00 16.77
C THR A 60 -3.40 6.61 15.48
N VAL A 61 -3.59 5.88 14.38
CA VAL A 61 -3.26 6.31 13.02
C VAL A 61 -4.48 6.10 12.13
N GLU A 62 -4.62 6.93 11.11
CA GLU A 62 -5.63 6.72 10.08
C GLU A 62 -5.14 5.65 9.11
N LYS A 63 -5.90 4.58 8.98
CA LYS A 63 -5.73 3.57 7.93
C LYS A 63 -6.53 4.01 6.71
N ALA A 64 -5.87 4.01 5.56
CA ALA A 64 -6.55 4.22 4.28
C ALA A 64 -7.44 3.00 3.97
N GLU A 65 -8.65 3.28 3.51
CA GLU A 65 -9.54 2.24 3.01
C GLU A 65 -9.16 1.92 1.57
N LEU A 66 -9.02 0.63 1.28
CA LEU A 66 -8.63 0.14 -0.03
C LEU A 66 -9.72 -0.75 -0.56
N GLU A 67 -10.22 -0.43 -1.74
CA GLU A 67 -11.11 -1.29 -2.48
C GLU A 67 -10.30 -2.19 -3.41
N GLU A 68 -10.32 -3.49 -3.18
CA GLU A 68 -9.63 -4.46 -4.03
C GLU A 68 -10.57 -5.00 -5.10
N LYS A 69 -10.21 -4.80 -6.37
CA LYS A 69 -10.95 -5.32 -7.52
C LYS A 69 -10.05 -6.19 -8.38
N LYS A 70 -10.64 -7.20 -9.01
CA LYS A 70 -9.93 -8.13 -9.89
C LYS A 70 -10.00 -7.64 -11.34
N PHE A 71 -8.86 -7.64 -12.00
CA PHE A 71 -8.73 -7.26 -13.40
C PHE A 71 -7.86 -8.26 -14.14
N ASN A 72 -8.07 -8.41 -15.44
CA ASN A 72 -7.17 -9.15 -16.32
C ASN A 72 -6.22 -8.18 -17.01
N PHE A 73 -4.93 -8.52 -17.03
CA PHE A 73 -3.96 -7.78 -17.81
C PHE A 73 -4.21 -7.96 -19.31
N LEU A 74 -4.27 -6.85 -20.03
CA LEU A 74 -4.43 -6.83 -21.48
C LEU A 74 -3.08 -6.71 -22.18
N TYR A 75 -2.43 -5.56 -22.05
CA TYR A 75 -1.17 -5.24 -22.69
C TYR A 75 -0.42 -4.13 -21.95
N LEU A 76 0.82 -3.92 -22.36
CA LEU A 76 1.72 -2.88 -21.85
C LEU A 76 2.02 -1.92 -23.00
N ASP A 77 1.90 -0.61 -22.76
CA ASP A 77 2.38 0.42 -23.69
C ASP A 77 3.79 0.93 -23.28
N GLU A 78 4.23 2.11 -23.69
CA GLU A 78 5.55 2.64 -23.29
C GLU A 78 5.65 3.00 -21.81
N GLU A 79 4.57 3.47 -21.18
CA GLU A 79 4.57 4.05 -19.82
C GLU A 79 3.61 3.37 -18.83
N ASN A 80 2.60 2.66 -19.33
CA ASN A 80 1.46 2.13 -18.59
C ASN A 80 1.20 0.64 -18.86
N CYS A 81 0.54 0.03 -17.90
CA CYS A 81 -0.04 -1.30 -17.98
C CYS A 81 -1.56 -1.18 -18.06
N HIS A 82 -2.18 -1.82 -19.04
CA HIS A 82 -3.62 -1.79 -19.28
C HIS A 82 -4.29 -3.05 -18.75
N PHE A 83 -5.40 -2.86 -18.05
CA PHE A 83 -6.16 -3.94 -17.43
C PHE A 83 -7.64 -3.78 -17.71
N MET A 84 -8.38 -4.89 -17.69
CA MET A 84 -9.83 -4.93 -17.90
C MET A 84 -10.53 -5.72 -16.80
N ASN A 85 -11.62 -5.18 -16.27
CA ASN A 85 -12.48 -5.90 -15.33
C ASN A 85 -13.43 -6.82 -16.12
N ASN A 86 -13.47 -8.10 -15.74
CA ASN A 86 -14.27 -9.11 -16.46
C ASN A 86 -15.78 -9.00 -16.20
N LYS A 87 -16.22 -8.18 -15.22
CA LYS A 87 -17.64 -8.06 -14.85
C LYS A 87 -18.35 -6.96 -15.62
N ASP A 88 -17.73 -5.79 -15.70
CA ASP A 88 -18.30 -4.57 -16.29
C ASP A 88 -17.56 -4.14 -17.58
N PHE A 89 -16.47 -4.84 -17.94
CA PHE A 89 -15.62 -4.54 -19.08
C PHE A 89 -14.95 -3.16 -19.00
N GLU A 90 -14.87 -2.57 -17.80
CA GLU A 90 -14.14 -1.33 -17.58
C GLU A 90 -12.64 -1.56 -17.73
N GLN A 91 -11.97 -0.63 -18.42
CA GLN A 91 -10.54 -0.65 -18.61
C GLN A 91 -9.87 0.44 -17.79
N ILE A 92 -8.74 0.10 -17.18
CA ILE A 92 -7.91 1.05 -16.45
C ILE A 92 -6.47 0.96 -16.93
N SER A 93 -5.77 2.09 -16.83
CA SER A 93 -4.33 2.18 -17.06
C SER A 93 -3.63 2.46 -15.75
N VAL A 94 -2.55 1.72 -15.48
CA VAL A 94 -1.71 1.90 -14.29
C VAL A 94 -0.28 2.21 -14.74
N PRO A 95 0.33 3.31 -14.28
CA PRO A 95 1.72 3.64 -14.61
C PRO A 95 2.69 2.54 -14.19
N LYS A 96 3.68 2.26 -15.05
CA LYS A 96 4.78 1.30 -14.74
C LYS A 96 5.58 1.71 -13.51
N SER A 97 5.68 3.02 -13.24
CA SER A 97 6.35 3.55 -12.05
C SER A 97 5.71 3.05 -10.75
N LEU A 98 4.39 2.84 -10.73
CA LEU A 98 3.66 2.36 -9.55
C LEU A 98 3.83 0.84 -9.36
N THR A 99 3.99 0.09 -10.45
CA THR A 99 4.15 -1.36 -10.42
C THR A 99 5.60 -1.80 -10.22
N GLU A 100 6.55 -0.85 -10.23
CA GLU A 100 7.99 -1.07 -10.03
C GLU A 100 8.52 -2.23 -10.89
N GLU A 101 8.94 -3.36 -10.30
CA GLU A 101 9.40 -4.52 -11.08
C GLU A 101 8.30 -5.53 -11.39
N LYS A 102 7.12 -5.38 -10.78
CA LYS A 102 6.03 -6.36 -10.88
C LYS A 102 5.43 -6.42 -12.30
N TYR A 103 5.47 -5.32 -13.06
CA TYR A 103 4.97 -5.33 -14.43
C TYR A 103 5.70 -6.33 -15.33
N LYS A 104 6.97 -6.64 -15.02
CA LYS A 104 7.78 -7.62 -15.77
C LYS A 104 7.24 -9.05 -15.64
N LEU A 105 6.39 -9.31 -14.65
CA LEU A 105 5.77 -10.61 -14.42
C LEU A 105 4.40 -10.75 -15.10
N LEU A 106 3.88 -9.66 -15.68
CA LEU A 106 2.57 -9.66 -16.33
C LEU A 106 2.64 -10.44 -17.65
N LYS A 107 1.64 -11.30 -17.84
CA LYS A 107 1.38 -12.01 -19.09
C LYS A 107 -0.06 -11.72 -19.49
N GLU A 108 -0.32 -11.69 -20.79
CA GLU A 108 -1.67 -11.50 -21.32
C GLU A 108 -2.67 -12.46 -20.66
N ASN A 109 -3.86 -11.94 -20.32
CA ASN A 109 -4.93 -12.65 -19.61
C ASN A 109 -4.60 -13.09 -18.17
N LEU A 110 -3.50 -12.60 -17.57
CA LEU A 110 -3.24 -12.84 -16.16
C LEU A 110 -4.24 -12.06 -15.30
N GLU A 111 -4.98 -12.75 -14.43
CA GLU A 111 -5.81 -12.12 -13.40
C GLU A 111 -4.92 -11.52 -12.30
N VAL A 112 -5.12 -10.24 -12.00
CA VAL A 112 -4.44 -9.49 -10.96
C VAL A 112 -5.46 -8.80 -10.05
N THR A 113 -5.09 -8.60 -8.78
CA THR A 113 -5.84 -7.75 -7.86
C THR A 113 -5.23 -6.35 -7.88
N ILE A 114 -6.07 -5.35 -8.13
CA ILE A 114 -5.72 -3.94 -8.10
C ILE A 114 -6.45 -3.29 -6.93
N SER A 115 -5.69 -2.63 -6.07
CA SER A 115 -6.21 -1.88 -4.92
C SER A 115 -6.41 -0.43 -5.31
N PHE A 116 -7.64 0.05 -5.15
CA PHE A 116 -8.03 1.45 -5.35
C PHE A 116 -8.12 2.13 -3.99
N MET A 117 -7.62 3.35 -3.91
CA MET A 117 -7.84 4.21 -2.76
C MET A 117 -8.90 5.22 -3.16
N GLU A 118 -10.06 5.18 -2.53
CA GLU A 118 -11.05 6.26 -2.65
C GLU A 118 -10.61 7.43 -1.77
N GLU A 119 -10.74 8.64 -2.29
CA GLU A 119 -10.46 9.90 -1.59
C GLU A 119 -11.66 10.32 -0.71
#